data_AF-A0A2S9FP00-F1
#
_entry.id   AF-A0A2S9FP00-F1
#
_cell.length_a   1.000
_cell.length_b   1.000
_cell.length_c   1.000
_cell.angle_alpha   90.00
_cell.angle_beta   90.00
_cell.angle_gamma   90.00
#
_symmetry.space_group_name_H-M   'P 1'
#
loop_
_entity.id
_entity.type
_entity.pdbx_description
1 polymer ?
#
loop_
_entity_poly.entity_id
_entity_poly.type
_entity_poly.pdbx_seq_one_letter_code
_entity_poly.pdbx_strand_id
1 'polypeptide(L)' 'TDIRLFGKPESFVTRRMGVALAFDDDVDTARRHAVEAAGRVTPRVD' A
#
# COMPACT_ATOMS: atom_id res chain seq x y z
N THR A 1 -8.33 4.43 6.75
CA THR A 1 -7.22 3.96 5.89
C THR A 1 -7.70 2.77 5.12
N ASP A 2 -7.41 2.72 3.82
CA ASP A 2 -7.86 1.67 2.90
C ASP A 2 -6.71 1.10 2.09
N ILE A 3 -6.81 -0.18 1.72
CA ILE A 3 -5.85 -0.85 0.82
C ILE A 3 -6.59 -1.24 -0.46
N ARG A 4 -5.99 -0.92 -1.61
CA ARG A 4 -6.47 -1.38 -2.93
C ARG A 4 -5.41 -2.25 -3.57
N LEU A 5 -5.77 -3.50 -3.87
CA LEU A 5 -4.92 -4.45 -4.59
C LEU A 5 -5.29 -4.45 -6.07
N PHE A 6 -4.29 -4.51 -6.95
CA PHE A 6 -4.49 -4.38 -8.39
C PHE A 6 -4.87 -5.71 -9.08
N GLY A 7 -4.82 -6.84 -8.37
CA GLY A 7 -5.19 -8.15 -8.91
C GLY A 7 -4.31 -8.64 -10.07
N LYS A 8 -3.05 -8.18 -10.14
CA LYS A 8 -2.10 -8.67 -11.15
C LYS A 8 -1.80 -10.15 -10.90
N PRO A 9 -1.65 -10.97 -11.96
CA PRO A 9 -1.60 -12.43 -11.82
C PRO A 9 -0.33 -12.96 -11.13
N GLU A 10 0.78 -12.21 -11.20
CA GLU A 10 2.09 -12.64 -10.68
C GLU A 10 2.75 -11.47 -9.94
N SER A 11 3.50 -11.76 -8.88
CA SER A 11 4.32 -10.76 -8.18
C SER A 11 5.79 -11.14 -8.16
N PHE A 12 6.63 -10.16 -8.50
CA PHE A 12 8.08 -10.26 -8.43
C PHE A 12 8.66 -9.03 -7.74
N VAL A 13 9.92 -9.12 -7.32
CA VAL A 13 10.63 -8.04 -6.62
C VAL A 13 10.50 -6.73 -7.41
N THR A 14 10.11 -5.65 -6.72
CA THR A 14 9.81 -4.30 -7.26
C THR A 14 8.50 -4.10 -8.04
N ARG A 15 7.70 -5.15 -8.32
CA ARG A 15 6.39 -4.96 -8.98
C ARG A 15 5.40 -4.32 -8.02
N ARG A 16 4.89 -3.13 -8.33
CA ARG A 16 3.82 -2.50 -7.55
C ARG A 16 2.50 -3.27 -7.69
N MET A 17 2.02 -3.83 -6.59
CA MET A 17 0.82 -4.70 -6.53
C MET A 17 -0.43 -4.02 -5.95
N GLY A 18 -0.29 -2.84 -5.35
CA GLY A 18 -1.41 -2.13 -4.75
C GLY A 18 -1.04 -0.72 -4.31
N VAL A 19 -1.94 -0.10 -3.55
CA VAL A 19 -1.79 1.23 -2.97
C VAL A 19 -2.52 1.30 -1.62
N ALA A 20 -1.95 2.04 -0.67
CA ALA A 20 -2.61 2.42 0.57
C ALA A 20 -3.11 3.86 0.49
N LEU A 21 -4.32 4.11 0.98
CA LEU A 21 -4.95 5.42 1.06
C LEU A 21 -5.23 5.74 2.52
N ALA A 22 -4.96 6.98 2.92
CA ALA A 22 -5.30 7.48 4.25
C ALA A 22 -5.82 8.91 4.13
N PHE A 23 -6.70 9.26 5.06
CA PHE A 23 -7.31 10.57 5.18
C PHE A 23 -7.01 11.09 6.57
N ASP A 24 -6.64 12.35 6.65
CA ASP A 24 -6.38 13.10 7.87
C ASP A 24 -6.48 14.61 7.53
N ASP A 25 -6.70 15.45 8.53
CA ASP A 25 -6.70 16.91 8.37
C ASP A 25 -5.28 17.46 8.14
N ASP A 26 -4.26 16.72 8.59
CA ASP A 26 -2.85 17.00 8.35
C ASP A 26 -2.25 16.06 7.29
N VAL A 27 -1.66 16.63 6.24
CA VAL A 27 -1.11 15.87 5.11
C VAL A 27 0.05 14.96 5.54
N ASP A 28 0.88 15.41 6.48
CA ASP A 28 2.01 14.61 6.94
C ASP A 28 1.53 13.40 7.74
N THR A 29 0.51 13.57 8.57
CA THR A 29 -0.15 12.49 9.30
C THR A 29 -0.84 11.50 8.36
N ALA A 30 -1.62 11.98 7.38
CA ALA A 30 -2.20 11.13 6.34
C ALA A 30 -1.11 10.33 5.61
N ARG A 31 0.01 10.97 5.24
CA ARG A 31 1.13 10.31 4.57
C ARG A 31 1.74 9.20 5.45
N ARG A 32 1.98 9.46 6.74
CA ARG A 32 2.52 8.46 7.67
C ARG A 32 1.60 7.24 7.76
N HIS A 33 0.30 7.46 7.92
CA HIS A 33 -0.69 6.37 7.97
C HIS A 33 -0.71 5.54 6.68
N ALA A 34 -0.62 6.19 5.51
CA ALA A 34 -0.58 5.49 4.23
C ALA A 34 0.70 4.64 4.08
N VAL A 35 1.87 5.19 4.45
CA VAL A 35 3.15 4.47 4.40
C VAL A 35 3.16 3.29 5.37
N GLU A 36 2.70 3.50 6.59
CA GLU A 36 2.60 2.44 7.60
C GLU A 36 1.69 1.30 7.13
N ALA A 37 0.50 1.64 6.62
CA ALA A 37 -0.45 0.64 6.14
C ALA A 37 0.09 -0.12 4.93
N ALA A 38 0.78 0.55 4.00
CA ALA A 38 1.46 -0.11 2.89
C ALA A 38 2.56 -1.06 3.38
N GLY A 39 3.33 -0.68 4.40
CA GLY A 39 4.41 -1.48 4.97
C GLY A 39 3.94 -2.74 5.71
N ARG A 40 2.67 -2.80 6.14
CA ARG A 40 2.06 -3.98 6.76
C ARG A 40 1.61 -5.04 5.73
N VAL A 41 1.70 -4.76 4.43
CA VAL A 41 1.26 -5.66 3.35
C VAL A 41 2.47 -6.13 2.54
N THR A 42 2.68 -7.45 2.51
CA THR A 42 3.72 -8.08 1.70
C THR A 42 3.08 -8.97 0.64
N PRO A 43 3.15 -8.60 -0.67
CA PRO A 43 2.73 -9.48 -1.75
C PRO A 43 3.56 -10.77 -1.73
N ARG A 44 2.94 -11.91 -2.06
CA ARG A 44 3.67 -13.17 -2.22
C ARG A 44 4.61 -13.04 -3.42
N VAL A 45 5.87 -13.41 -3.25
CA VAL A 45 6.83 -13.43 -4.36
C VAL A 45 6.76 -14.80 -4.99
N ASP A 46 6.50 -14.85 -6.30
CA ASP A 46 6.68 -16.05 -7.11
C ASP A 46 8.15 -16.25 -7.49
#